data_AF-A0A8X7UJJ9-F1
#
_entry.id   AF-A0A8X7UJJ9-F1
#
_cell.length_a   1.000
_cell.length_b   1.000
_cell.length_c   1.000
_cell.angle_alpha   90.00
_cell.angle_beta   90.00
_cell.angle_gamma   90.00
#
_symmetry.space_group_name_H-M   'P 1'
#
loop_
_entity.id
_entity.type
_entity.pdbx_description
1 polymer ?
#
loop_
_entity_poly.entity_id
_entity_poly.type
_entity_poly.pdbx_seq_one_letter_code
_entity_poly.pdbx_strand_id
1 'polypeptide(L)'
;MVIVQRWEPTTSPEFPSLIPFWIKVQGVPVHLWTEETIKTVGRNIGVYEDAEISSLNFRMRVHINGRLPLITSSIVEYPNGDEVVAKLVYENLERHCSKCFRLDHELQDCLQAKAEKKERLKETERYEETHLRTDSSPRPREREAQHVPRPATDRDRRTIPENSRHFGNGRDNIFGFDVKDPVKSMNAAFAPAIASKIPWVAILGNHDQESTLTRQELMKHIVKLPNTLSRVNPPEAAHYIDGFGNYNLQIRGAAESSLQNKSVLNLYFLDSGDYSSVPYMEGYDWVKTSQQFWFDRTSKRLQRVYNAEPNPQQGTAPGLAYFHIPLPEFWSFDSKNATKGVRQEGTYSASTNSGFFTTLVARGDVKSVFVGHDHVNDFCGKLKGLNLCYGGGFGYHAYGKAGWERRARVVVAELNKKRGDVKTIRTWKRLDDQHLSVIDAQVLWTSSVNGSVAPRL
;
A
#
# COMPACT_ATOMS: atom_id res chain seq x y z
N MET A 1 -10.86 -6.25 -4.98
CA MET A 1 -12.00 -5.68 -4.23
C MET A 1 -11.87 -4.16 -4.20
N VAL A 2 -12.85 -3.42 -4.74
CA VAL A 2 -12.65 -1.99 -5.08
C VAL A 2 -13.93 -1.20 -4.83
N ILE A 3 -13.78 0.03 -4.34
CA ILE A 3 -14.85 0.86 -3.79
C ILE A 3 -15.01 2.11 -4.64
N VAL A 4 -16.16 2.24 -5.32
CA VAL A 4 -16.48 3.37 -6.20
C VAL A 4 -17.50 4.26 -5.52
N GLN A 5 -17.19 5.55 -5.33
CA GLN A 5 -18.16 6.56 -4.90
C GLN A 5 -18.16 7.75 -5.86
N ARG A 6 -19.35 8.30 -6.11
CA ARG A 6 -19.52 9.57 -6.80
C ARG A 6 -18.86 10.68 -5.97
N TRP A 7 -18.07 11.54 -6.60
CA TRP A 7 -17.44 12.68 -5.92
C TRP A 7 -18.48 13.62 -5.32
N GLU A 8 -18.31 13.96 -4.05
CA GLU A 8 -19.09 14.95 -3.30
C GLU A 8 -18.12 15.93 -2.59
N PRO A 9 -18.48 17.22 -2.43
CA PRO A 9 -17.62 18.23 -1.79
C PRO A 9 -17.21 17.87 -0.34
N THR A 10 -18.01 17.05 0.32
CA THR A 10 -17.73 16.42 1.61
C THR A 10 -17.63 14.91 1.39
N THR A 11 -16.45 14.32 1.61
CA THR A 11 -16.32 12.86 1.64
C THR A 11 -17.21 12.30 2.74
N SER A 12 -18.14 11.41 2.38
CA SER A 12 -18.96 10.70 3.37
C SER A 12 -18.06 10.04 4.43
N PRO A 13 -18.42 10.08 5.72
CA PRO A 13 -17.68 9.38 6.78
C PRO A 13 -17.66 7.84 6.62
N GLU A 14 -18.45 7.31 5.69
CA GLU A 14 -18.54 5.89 5.34
C GLU A 14 -17.70 5.51 4.12
N PHE A 15 -17.16 6.51 3.39
CA PHE A 15 -16.24 6.31 2.28
C PHE A 15 -14.80 6.58 2.73
N PRO A 16 -13.81 5.74 2.38
CA PRO A 16 -13.84 4.61 1.46
C PRO A 16 -14.01 3.26 2.17
N SER A 17 -14.81 3.15 3.22
CA SER A 17 -14.85 1.93 4.03
C SER A 17 -15.90 0.91 3.56
N LEU A 18 -16.87 1.31 2.73
CA LEU A 18 -17.94 0.44 2.21
C LEU A 18 -17.50 -0.40 1.01
N ILE A 19 -17.53 -1.72 1.17
CA ILE A 19 -17.03 -2.69 0.20
C ILE A 19 -18.19 -3.51 -0.37
N PRO A 20 -18.40 -3.56 -1.69
CA PRO A 20 -19.44 -4.39 -2.28
C PRO A 20 -19.02 -5.87 -2.29
N PHE A 21 -19.85 -6.73 -1.71
CA PHE A 21 -19.72 -8.18 -1.78
C PHE A 21 -20.97 -8.82 -2.37
N TRP A 22 -20.78 -9.85 -3.20
CA TRP A 22 -21.80 -10.86 -3.41
C TRP A 22 -21.78 -11.83 -2.22
N ILE A 23 -22.95 -12.08 -1.63
CA ILE A 23 -23.12 -12.88 -0.43
C ILE A 23 -24.21 -13.91 -0.68
N LYS A 24 -23.85 -15.19 -0.63
CA LYS A 24 -24.83 -16.29 -0.68
C LYS A 24 -25.48 -16.46 0.68
N VAL A 25 -26.80 -16.61 0.68
CA VAL A 25 -27.61 -16.83 1.87
C VAL A 25 -27.99 -18.31 1.93
N GLN A 26 -27.56 -19.00 2.98
CA GLN A 26 -27.80 -20.43 3.19
C GLN A 26 -28.65 -20.67 4.43
N GLY A 27 -29.37 -21.79 4.48
CA GLY A 27 -30.21 -22.17 5.63
C GLY A 27 -31.65 -21.64 5.59
N VAL A 28 -31.97 -20.72 4.67
CA VAL A 28 -33.35 -20.26 4.45
C VAL A 28 -34.07 -21.24 3.50
N PRO A 29 -35.28 -21.74 3.85
CA PRO A 29 -36.05 -22.64 2.99
C PRO A 29 -36.40 -22.01 1.63
N VAL A 30 -36.40 -22.82 0.56
CA VAL A 30 -36.58 -22.33 -0.83
C VAL A 30 -37.90 -21.59 -1.06
N HIS A 31 -38.99 -21.99 -0.40
CA HIS A 31 -40.29 -21.31 -0.52
C HIS A 31 -40.29 -19.88 0.06
N LEU A 32 -39.22 -19.49 0.77
CA LEU A 32 -39.02 -18.18 1.39
C LEU A 32 -37.93 -17.37 0.68
N TRP A 33 -37.44 -17.85 -0.47
CA TRP A 33 -36.51 -17.13 -1.31
C TRP A 33 -37.23 -16.01 -2.06
N THR A 34 -37.60 -14.98 -1.30
CA THR A 34 -38.28 -13.79 -1.81
C THR A 34 -37.35 -12.58 -1.77
N GLU A 35 -37.67 -11.58 -2.58
CA GLU A 35 -36.94 -10.32 -2.59
C GLU A 35 -37.02 -9.61 -1.23
N GLU A 36 -38.16 -9.70 -0.54
CA GLU A 36 -38.34 -9.09 0.78
C GLU A 36 -37.42 -9.73 1.84
N THR A 37 -37.36 -11.07 1.89
CA THR A 37 -36.48 -11.78 2.83
C THR A 37 -35.03 -11.38 2.63
N ILE A 38 -34.53 -11.45 1.38
CA ILE A 38 -33.12 -11.19 1.12
C ILE A 38 -32.74 -9.72 1.34
N LYS A 39 -33.67 -8.80 1.05
CA LYS A 39 -33.48 -7.36 1.28
C LYS A 39 -33.43 -7.02 2.76
N THR A 40 -34.25 -7.67 3.59
CA THR A 40 -34.22 -7.54 5.05
C THR A 40 -32.88 -8.03 5.60
N VAL A 41 -32.43 -9.23 5.18
CA VAL A 41 -31.11 -9.76 5.56
C VAL A 41 -29.99 -8.81 5.13
N GLY A 42 -30.05 -8.28 3.90
CA GLY A 42 -29.06 -7.33 3.38
C GLY A 42 -28.98 -6.03 4.17
N ARG A 43 -30.12 -5.47 4.56
CA ARG A 43 -30.20 -4.25 5.39
C ARG A 43 -29.68 -4.45 6.81
N ASN A 44 -29.82 -5.67 7.36
CA ASN A 44 -29.29 -5.99 8.69
C ASN A 44 -27.75 -6.00 8.73
N ILE A 45 -27.09 -6.21 7.58
CA ILE A 45 -25.63 -6.35 7.52
C ILE A 45 -24.90 -5.20 6.82
N GLY A 46 -25.60 -4.41 6.00
CA GLY A 46 -24.99 -3.28 5.29
C GLY A 46 -25.97 -2.55 4.36
N VAL A 47 -25.42 -1.86 3.35
CA VAL A 47 -26.23 -1.14 2.35
C VAL A 47 -26.54 -2.09 1.19
N TYR A 48 -27.78 -2.57 1.14
CA TYR A 48 -28.27 -3.45 0.08
C TYR A 48 -28.21 -2.75 -1.30
N GLU A 49 -27.63 -3.42 -2.29
CA GLU A 49 -27.53 -2.94 -3.69
C GLU A 49 -28.47 -3.72 -4.61
N ASP A 50 -28.37 -5.05 -4.63
CA ASP A 50 -29.05 -5.90 -5.62
C ASP A 50 -29.20 -7.36 -5.12
N ALA A 51 -29.99 -8.18 -5.81
CA ALA A 51 -30.12 -9.61 -5.54
C ALA A 51 -30.27 -10.48 -6.79
N GLU A 52 -29.79 -11.72 -6.69
CA GLU A 52 -30.06 -12.78 -7.65
C GLU A 52 -30.80 -13.91 -6.96
N ILE A 53 -32.05 -14.12 -7.38
CA ILE A 53 -32.95 -15.14 -6.87
C ILE A 53 -33.33 -16.08 -8.02
N SER A 54 -32.96 -17.35 -7.90
CA SER A 54 -33.35 -18.42 -8.80
C SER A 54 -33.48 -19.74 -8.02
N SER A 55 -33.84 -20.83 -8.70
CA SER A 55 -33.87 -22.16 -8.07
C SER A 55 -32.51 -22.64 -7.53
N LEU A 56 -31.41 -22.02 -7.96
CA LEU A 56 -30.04 -22.41 -7.59
C LEU A 56 -29.28 -21.32 -6.84
N ASN A 57 -29.70 -20.05 -6.95
CA ASN A 57 -28.99 -18.93 -6.37
C ASN A 57 -29.94 -18.14 -5.48
N PHE A 58 -29.54 -17.99 -4.22
CA PHE A 58 -30.12 -17.04 -3.29
C PHE A 58 -28.98 -16.20 -2.74
N ARG A 59 -28.65 -15.13 -3.47
CA ARG A 59 -27.51 -14.27 -3.15
C ARG A 59 -27.86 -12.81 -3.36
N MET A 60 -27.19 -11.96 -2.59
CA MET A 60 -27.38 -10.52 -2.63
C MET A 60 -26.05 -9.82 -2.77
N ARG A 61 -26.09 -8.61 -3.32
CA ARG A 61 -24.98 -7.68 -3.36
C ARG A 61 -25.19 -6.61 -2.29
N VAL A 62 -24.25 -6.52 -1.35
CA VAL A 62 -24.34 -5.61 -0.19
C VAL A 62 -23.02 -4.89 -0.01
N HIS A 63 -23.08 -3.59 0.29
CA HIS A 63 -21.91 -2.80 0.68
C HIS A 63 -21.68 -2.91 2.18
N ILE A 64 -20.53 -3.43 2.57
CA ILE A 64 -20.17 -3.79 3.94
C ILE A 64 -19.06 -2.87 4.44
N ASN A 65 -19.19 -2.35 5.67
CA ASN A 65 -18.15 -1.52 6.28
C ASN A 65 -16.93 -2.38 6.66
N GLY A 66 -15.84 -2.29 5.89
CA GLY A 66 -14.60 -3.05 6.08
C GLY A 66 -13.84 -2.76 7.38
N ARG A 67 -14.22 -1.70 8.10
CA ARG A 67 -13.66 -1.38 9.44
C ARG A 67 -14.24 -2.25 10.55
N LEU A 68 -15.29 -3.02 10.29
CA LEU A 68 -15.98 -3.85 11.26
C LEU A 68 -15.78 -5.35 10.95
N PRO A 69 -15.93 -6.24 11.95
CA PRO A 69 -16.07 -7.67 11.72
C PRO A 69 -17.17 -7.99 10.70
N LEU A 70 -16.93 -8.93 9.79
CA LEU A 70 -17.96 -9.43 8.90
C LEU A 70 -19.05 -10.15 9.70
N ILE A 71 -20.31 -9.86 9.37
CA ILE A 71 -21.46 -10.57 9.89
C ILE A 71 -21.61 -11.87 9.10
N THR A 72 -21.51 -13.02 9.77
CA THR A 72 -21.53 -14.35 9.13
C THR A 72 -22.88 -15.07 9.23
N SER A 73 -23.82 -14.51 9.99
CA SER A 73 -25.19 -15.01 10.08
C SER A 73 -26.18 -13.88 10.40
N SER A 74 -27.43 -14.03 9.98
CA SER A 74 -28.56 -13.16 10.32
C SER A 74 -29.73 -14.03 10.73
N ILE A 75 -30.58 -13.54 11.63
CA ILE A 75 -31.85 -14.18 11.95
C ILE A 75 -32.90 -13.66 10.95
N VAL A 76 -33.74 -14.56 10.46
CA VAL A 76 -34.94 -14.27 9.67
C VAL A 76 -36.13 -14.66 10.52
N GLU A 77 -36.91 -13.67 10.93
CA GLU A 77 -38.16 -13.83 11.67
C GLU A 77 -39.32 -14.03 10.69
N TYR A 78 -40.21 -14.98 11.01
CA TYR A 78 -41.39 -15.28 10.22
C TYR A 78 -42.65 -14.64 10.82
N PRO A 79 -43.71 -14.39 10.02
CA PRO A 79 -44.96 -13.83 10.53
C PRO A 79 -45.65 -14.67 11.60
N ASN A 80 -45.36 -15.98 11.64
CA ASN A 80 -45.85 -16.90 12.66
C ASN A 80 -44.99 -16.91 13.95
N GLY A 81 -43.92 -16.11 14.01
CA GLY A 81 -43.00 -16.02 15.14
C GLY A 81 -41.83 -17.00 15.11
N ASP A 82 -41.75 -17.88 14.10
CA ASP A 82 -40.60 -18.76 13.94
C ASP A 82 -39.34 -17.95 13.57
N GLU A 83 -38.16 -18.46 13.91
CA GLU A 83 -36.87 -17.86 13.55
C GLU A 83 -36.00 -18.88 12.83
N VAL A 84 -35.36 -18.46 11.73
CA VAL A 84 -34.34 -19.26 11.06
C VAL A 84 -33.04 -18.49 10.95
N VAL A 85 -31.94 -19.19 11.24
CA VAL A 85 -30.60 -18.64 11.10
C VAL A 85 -30.16 -18.76 9.64
N ALA A 86 -30.04 -17.61 8.97
CA ALA A 86 -29.46 -17.48 7.66
C ALA A 86 -27.93 -17.36 7.76
N LYS A 87 -27.20 -18.34 7.23
CA LYS A 87 -25.73 -18.30 7.13
C LYS A 87 -25.31 -17.49 5.91
N LEU A 88 -24.35 -16.59 6.11
CA LEU A 88 -23.87 -15.66 5.09
C LEU A 88 -22.50 -16.10 4.59
N VAL A 89 -22.41 -16.40 3.30
CA VAL A 89 -21.17 -16.86 2.65
C VAL A 89 -20.76 -15.82 1.61
N TYR A 90 -19.72 -15.05 1.95
CA TYR A 90 -19.17 -14.01 1.10
C TYR A 90 -18.39 -14.62 -0.06
N GLU A 91 -18.71 -14.20 -1.29
CA GLU A 91 -17.98 -14.60 -2.49
C GLU A 91 -16.70 -13.78 -2.65
N ASN A 92 -15.61 -14.43 -3.09
CA ASN A 92 -14.29 -13.82 -3.22
C ASN A 92 -13.78 -13.15 -1.93
N LEU A 93 -14.27 -13.62 -0.77
CA LEU A 93 -13.71 -13.25 0.52
C LEU A 93 -12.42 -14.03 0.73
N GLU A 94 -11.30 -13.34 0.56
CA GLU A 94 -9.99 -13.92 0.78
C GLU A 94 -9.43 -13.49 2.13
N ARG A 95 -8.32 -12.76 2.16
CA ARG A 95 -7.56 -12.43 3.37
C ARG A 95 -8.41 -11.68 4.37
N HIS A 96 -8.76 -12.38 5.45
CA HIS A 96 -9.45 -11.87 6.61
C HIS A 96 -9.05 -12.71 7.83
N CYS A 97 -9.31 -12.18 9.02
CA CYS A 97 -9.10 -12.94 10.24
C CYS A 97 -10.24 -13.95 10.42
N SER A 98 -9.94 -15.26 10.38
CA SER A 98 -10.94 -16.31 10.63
C SER A 98 -11.44 -16.37 12.09
N LYS A 99 -10.84 -15.61 13.00
CA LYS A 99 -11.23 -15.54 14.42
C LYS A 99 -12.15 -14.38 14.74
N CYS A 100 -11.78 -13.16 14.34
CA CYS A 100 -12.55 -11.94 14.62
C CYS A 100 -13.25 -11.36 13.38
N PHE A 101 -13.14 -12.03 12.23
CA PHE A 101 -13.79 -11.69 10.97
C PHE A 101 -13.48 -10.30 10.40
N ARG A 102 -12.39 -9.65 10.86
CA ARG A 102 -11.94 -8.36 10.30
C ARG A 102 -11.11 -8.53 9.03
N LEU A 103 -11.18 -7.53 8.14
CA LEU A 103 -10.50 -7.50 6.84
C LEU A 103 -9.09 -6.85 6.88
N ASP A 104 -8.68 -6.29 8.01
CA ASP A 104 -7.42 -5.52 8.14
C ASP A 104 -6.20 -6.37 8.49
N HIS A 105 -6.39 -7.63 8.90
CA HIS A 105 -5.32 -8.55 9.30
C HIS A 105 -5.73 -10.02 9.16
N GLU A 106 -4.76 -10.93 9.22
CA GLU A 106 -4.96 -12.38 9.22
C GLU A 106 -4.88 -12.98 10.63
N LEU A 107 -5.26 -14.25 10.80
CA LEU A 107 -5.31 -14.92 12.11
C LEU A 107 -3.99 -14.80 12.90
N GLN A 108 -2.85 -14.91 12.23
CA GLN A 108 -1.52 -14.83 12.84
C GLN A 108 -1.25 -13.47 13.52
N ASP A 109 -1.91 -12.41 13.04
CA ASP A 109 -1.75 -11.05 13.52
C ASP A 109 -2.88 -10.63 14.48
N CYS A 110 -3.86 -11.49 14.69
CA CYS A 110 -5.05 -11.20 15.49
C CYS A 110 -4.73 -11.04 16.98
N LEU A 111 -5.04 -9.87 17.53
CA LEU A 111 -4.83 -9.55 18.94
C LEU A 111 -5.69 -10.44 19.85
N GLN A 112 -6.93 -10.74 19.46
CA GLN A 112 -7.81 -11.65 20.22
C GLN A 112 -7.23 -13.07 20.27
N ALA A 113 -6.78 -13.60 19.13
CA ALA A 113 -6.17 -14.93 19.07
C ALA A 113 -4.88 -15.01 19.90
N LYS A 114 -4.06 -13.95 19.89
CA LYS A 114 -2.84 -13.84 20.71
C LYS A 114 -3.17 -13.78 22.21
N ALA A 115 -4.18 -13.01 22.61
CA ALA A 115 -4.61 -12.91 23.99
C ALA A 115 -5.12 -14.26 24.52
N GLU A 116 -6.00 -14.94 23.78
CA GLU A 116 -6.51 -16.26 24.16
C GLU A 116 -5.41 -17.32 24.23
N LYS A 117 -4.44 -17.30 23.30
CA LYS A 117 -3.28 -18.20 23.35
C LYS A 117 -2.46 -17.97 24.62
N LYS A 118 -2.26 -16.71 25.00
CA LYS A 118 -1.53 -16.34 26.22
C LYS A 118 -2.26 -16.80 27.48
N GLU A 119 -3.59 -16.64 27.54
CA GLU A 119 -4.37 -17.13 28.68
C GLU A 119 -4.36 -18.66 28.77
N ARG A 120 -4.51 -19.39 27.65
CA ARG A 120 -4.39 -20.86 27.65
C ARG A 120 -3.02 -21.33 28.14
N LEU A 121 -1.93 -20.68 27.73
CA LEU A 121 -0.59 -21.02 28.20
C LEU A 121 -0.44 -20.81 29.72
N LYS A 122 -0.98 -19.71 30.26
CA LYS A 122 -1.00 -19.46 31.71
C LYS A 122 -1.83 -20.50 32.46
N GLU A 123 -2.95 -20.95 31.90
CA GLU A 123 -3.77 -22.01 32.48
C GLU A 123 -3.01 -23.34 32.50
N THR A 124 -2.30 -23.70 31.43
CA THR A 124 -1.43 -24.88 31.38
C THR A 124 -0.30 -24.79 32.41
N GLU A 125 0.42 -23.66 32.47
CA GLU A 125 1.49 -23.43 33.45
C GLU A 125 0.97 -23.55 34.90
N ARG A 126 -0.21 -22.97 35.18
CA ARG A 126 -0.84 -23.06 36.50
C ARG A 126 -1.25 -24.49 36.85
N TYR A 127 -1.78 -25.24 35.89
CA TYR A 127 -2.15 -26.64 36.08
C TYR A 127 -0.92 -27.51 36.37
N GLU A 128 0.18 -27.32 35.61
CA GLU A 128 1.45 -28.00 35.83
C GLU A 128 2.06 -27.66 37.20
N GLU A 129 2.05 -26.39 37.62
CA GLU A 129 2.50 -25.99 38.96
C GLU A 129 1.66 -26.61 40.09
N THR A 130 0.34 -26.72 39.92
CA THR A 130 -0.53 -27.37 40.91
C THR A 130 -0.34 -28.88 40.97
N HIS A 131 -0.08 -29.54 39.83
CA HIS A 131 0.12 -30.99 39.79
C HIS A 131 1.53 -31.44 40.21
N LEU A 132 2.55 -30.60 40.00
CA LEU A 132 3.90 -30.83 40.54
C LEU A 132 3.98 -30.67 42.07
N ARG A 133 3.04 -29.95 42.69
CA ARG A 133 2.94 -29.85 44.16
C ARG A 133 2.23 -31.03 44.81
N THR A 134 1.48 -31.83 44.05
CA THR A 134 0.76 -33.01 44.57
C THR A 134 1.56 -34.32 44.46
N ASP A 135 2.70 -34.33 43.77
CA ASP A 135 3.51 -35.54 43.55
C ASP A 135 4.91 -35.47 44.18
N SER A 136 5.00 -34.87 45.37
CA SER A 136 6.22 -34.91 46.19
C SER A 136 6.20 -36.12 47.14
N SER A 137 6.39 -37.33 46.59
CA SER A 137 6.91 -38.46 47.37
C SER A 137 8.45 -38.46 47.34
N PRO A 138 9.16 -38.83 48.43
CA PRO A 138 10.60 -38.64 48.51
C PRO A 138 11.34 -39.61 47.56
N ARG A 139 12.19 -39.08 46.67
CA ARG A 139 13.11 -39.92 45.88
C ARG A 139 14.21 -40.49 46.80
N PRO A 140 14.62 -41.76 46.64
CA PRO A 140 15.74 -42.32 47.39
C PRO A 140 17.05 -41.65 46.98
N ARG A 141 17.95 -41.47 47.96
CA ARG A 141 19.32 -40.97 47.76
C ARG A 141 20.10 -41.89 46.81
N GLU A 142 20.43 -41.39 45.62
CA GLU A 142 21.47 -41.96 44.77
C GLU A 142 22.82 -41.28 45.02
N ARG A 143 23.85 -42.11 44.95
CA ARG A 143 25.22 -41.88 45.41
C ARG A 143 25.97 -40.90 44.51
N GLU A 144 26.92 -40.21 45.13
CA GLU A 144 27.89 -39.31 44.51
C GLU A 144 28.62 -39.96 43.32
N ALA A 145 28.53 -39.32 42.15
CA ALA A 145 29.42 -39.55 41.03
C ALA A 145 30.09 -38.23 40.62
N GLN A 146 31.36 -38.15 41.02
CA GLN A 146 32.50 -37.36 40.57
C GLN A 146 32.27 -36.27 39.50
N HIS A 147 32.67 -35.06 39.92
CA HIS A 147 32.83 -33.83 39.17
C HIS A 147 33.91 -33.97 38.08
N VAL A 148 33.55 -33.78 36.81
CA VAL A 148 34.50 -33.54 35.70
C VAL A 148 34.14 -32.19 35.08
N PRO A 149 35.02 -31.18 35.07
CA PRO A 149 34.72 -29.89 34.48
C PRO A 149 34.88 -29.96 32.96
N ARG A 150 33.84 -29.56 32.22
CA ARG A 150 33.93 -29.29 30.78
C ARG A 150 34.08 -27.78 30.54
N PRO A 151 34.87 -27.38 29.53
CA PRO A 151 35.35 -26.02 29.39
C PRO A 151 34.31 -25.09 28.79
N ALA A 152 34.41 -23.82 29.16
CA ALA A 152 33.67 -22.71 28.57
C ALA A 152 34.11 -22.51 27.11
N THR A 153 33.17 -22.49 26.18
CA THR A 153 33.39 -21.97 24.83
C THR A 153 32.33 -20.94 24.47
N ASP A 154 32.81 -19.71 24.51
CA ASP A 154 32.65 -18.63 23.55
C ASP A 154 31.25 -18.12 23.18
N ARG A 155 31.11 -16.81 23.42
CA ARG A 155 30.05 -15.94 22.96
C ARG A 155 30.26 -15.66 21.48
N ASP A 156 29.18 -15.19 20.85
CA ASP A 156 29.20 -14.46 19.58
C ASP A 156 29.48 -15.27 18.31
N ARG A 157 28.44 -15.98 17.87
CA ARG A 157 28.15 -16.08 16.43
C ARG A 157 26.67 -15.87 16.23
N ARG A 158 26.29 -14.66 15.79
CA ARG A 158 24.96 -14.36 15.25
C ARG A 158 24.75 -15.26 14.03
N THR A 159 24.11 -16.39 14.24
CA THR A 159 23.47 -17.15 13.19
C THR A 159 22.31 -16.30 12.67
N ILE A 160 22.49 -15.82 11.44
CA ILE A 160 21.38 -15.33 10.61
C ILE A 160 20.38 -16.49 10.55
N PRO A 161 19.10 -16.32 10.93
CA PRO A 161 18.13 -17.39 10.77
C PRO A 161 17.94 -17.65 9.27
N GLU A 162 18.51 -18.75 8.77
CA GLU A 162 18.03 -19.47 7.59
C GLU A 162 16.61 -19.94 7.87
N ASN A 163 15.65 -19.04 7.65
CA ASN A 163 14.24 -19.34 7.43
C ASN A 163 13.55 -18.08 6.88
N SER A 164 14.13 -17.48 5.85
CA SER A 164 13.43 -16.59 4.93
C SER A 164 12.62 -17.43 3.93
N ARG A 165 11.64 -18.19 4.46
CA ARG A 165 10.52 -18.64 3.63
C ARG A 165 9.71 -17.39 3.29
N HIS A 166 10.01 -16.80 2.14
CA HIS A 166 9.25 -15.71 1.52
C HIS A 166 7.77 -16.07 1.48
N PHE A 167 6.97 -15.46 2.34
CA PHE A 167 5.52 -15.35 2.19
C PHE A 167 5.16 -13.87 2.21
N GLY A 168 5.72 -13.12 1.26
CA GLY A 168 5.36 -11.74 0.98
C GLY A 168 4.18 -11.70 0.02
N ASN A 169 2.97 -11.88 0.52
CA ASN A 169 1.76 -11.64 -0.28
C ASN A 169 1.41 -10.14 -0.18
N GLY A 170 2.12 -9.26 -0.88
CA GLY A 170 1.72 -7.87 -1.13
C GLY A 170 0.76 -7.78 -2.33
N ARG A 171 0.14 -6.64 -2.62
CA ARG A 171 -0.66 -6.43 -3.85
C ARG A 171 -0.46 -4.99 -4.28
N ASP A 172 -0.12 -4.74 -5.54
CA ASP A 172 0.37 -3.39 -5.91
C ASP A 172 -0.41 -2.66 -7.01
N ASN A 173 -1.33 -3.35 -7.68
CA ASN A 173 -2.62 -2.88 -8.21
C ASN A 173 -3.56 -4.10 -8.34
N ILE A 174 -3.01 -5.22 -8.82
CA ILE A 174 -3.59 -6.57 -8.78
C ILE A 174 -2.60 -7.55 -8.12
N PHE A 175 -3.03 -8.77 -7.81
CA PHE A 175 -2.17 -9.86 -7.30
C PHE A 175 -2.22 -10.99 -8.31
N GLY A 176 -1.11 -11.65 -8.61
CA GLY A 176 -1.10 -12.57 -9.74
C GLY A 176 -1.80 -13.90 -9.54
N PHE A 177 -1.53 -14.55 -8.41
CA PHE A 177 -1.84 -15.98 -8.22
C PHE A 177 -3.34 -16.29 -8.14
N ASP A 178 -4.17 -15.32 -7.77
CA ASP A 178 -5.63 -15.44 -7.65
C ASP A 178 -6.38 -14.83 -8.84
N VAL A 179 -5.69 -14.07 -9.69
CA VAL A 179 -6.31 -13.33 -10.80
C VAL A 179 -6.41 -14.21 -12.05
N LYS A 180 -7.64 -14.66 -12.32
CA LYS A 180 -8.00 -15.40 -13.55
C LYS A 180 -8.15 -14.48 -14.77
N ASP A 181 -8.51 -13.22 -14.52
CA ASP A 181 -8.70 -12.19 -15.55
C ASP A 181 -8.03 -10.87 -15.09
N PRO A 182 -6.77 -10.63 -15.49
CA PRO A 182 -6.05 -9.43 -15.10
C PRO A 182 -6.62 -8.15 -15.68
N VAL A 183 -7.25 -8.19 -16.85
CA VAL A 183 -7.91 -7.02 -17.45
C VAL A 183 -9.10 -6.59 -16.62
N LYS A 184 -9.99 -7.54 -16.28
CA LYS A 184 -11.15 -7.27 -15.42
C LYS A 184 -10.73 -6.79 -14.04
N SER A 185 -9.69 -7.39 -13.47
CA SER A 185 -9.18 -7.02 -12.15
C SER A 185 -8.58 -5.63 -12.16
N MET A 186 -7.82 -5.26 -13.20
CA MET A 186 -7.25 -3.93 -13.36
C MET A 186 -8.34 -2.87 -13.62
N ASN A 187 -9.35 -3.19 -14.42
CA ASN A 187 -10.51 -2.33 -14.63
C ASN A 187 -11.25 -2.08 -13.32
N ALA A 188 -11.45 -3.12 -12.51
CA ALA A 188 -12.03 -2.97 -11.19
C ALA A 188 -11.14 -2.08 -10.32
N ALA A 189 -9.82 -2.32 -10.26
CA ALA A 189 -8.85 -1.57 -9.44
C ALA A 189 -8.91 -0.06 -9.69
N PHE A 190 -9.02 0.34 -10.96
CA PHE A 190 -9.07 1.75 -11.35
C PHE A 190 -10.49 2.31 -11.56
N ALA A 191 -11.55 1.50 -11.39
CA ALA A 191 -12.93 1.98 -11.50
C ALA A 191 -13.23 3.22 -10.65
N PRO A 192 -12.73 3.35 -9.39
CA PRO A 192 -12.98 4.55 -8.59
C PRO A 192 -12.28 5.79 -9.15
N ALA A 193 -11.04 5.63 -9.60
CA ALA A 193 -10.29 6.71 -10.24
C ALA A 193 -11.00 7.18 -11.52
N ILE A 194 -11.47 6.25 -12.35
CA ILE A 194 -12.25 6.54 -13.56
C ILE A 194 -13.56 7.26 -13.22
N ALA A 195 -14.32 6.75 -12.24
CA ALA A 195 -15.60 7.32 -11.83
C ALA A 195 -15.49 8.73 -11.24
N SER A 196 -14.34 9.05 -10.62
CA SER A 196 -14.07 10.38 -10.08
C SER A 196 -13.99 11.47 -11.15
N LYS A 197 -13.72 11.09 -12.42
CA LYS A 197 -13.42 12.00 -13.55
C LYS A 197 -12.23 12.92 -13.30
N ILE A 198 -11.40 12.63 -12.29
CA ILE A 198 -10.16 13.34 -12.01
C ILE A 198 -9.02 12.64 -12.76
N PRO A 199 -8.09 13.37 -13.38
CA PRO A 199 -6.93 12.77 -14.01
C PRO A 199 -6.11 11.94 -13.02
N TRP A 200 -5.72 10.73 -13.42
CA TRP A 200 -5.01 9.79 -12.55
C TRP A 200 -3.85 9.12 -13.28
N VAL A 201 -2.93 8.56 -12.51
CA VAL A 201 -1.76 7.83 -13.01
C VAL A 201 -1.60 6.53 -12.22
N ALA A 202 -0.99 5.53 -12.84
CA ALA A 202 -0.60 4.31 -12.17
C ALA A 202 0.90 4.07 -12.28
N ILE A 203 1.40 3.34 -11.29
CA ILE A 203 2.75 2.81 -11.19
C ILE A 203 2.57 1.33 -10.95
N LEU A 204 3.31 0.52 -11.70
CA LEU A 204 3.28 -0.93 -11.53
C LEU A 204 4.16 -1.33 -10.34
N GLY A 205 3.67 -2.24 -9.51
CA GLY A 205 4.48 -2.89 -8.47
C GLY A 205 4.97 -4.27 -8.87
N ASN A 206 5.58 -4.99 -7.92
CA ASN A 206 6.16 -6.29 -8.20
C ASN A 206 5.09 -7.35 -8.45
N HIS A 207 3.92 -7.23 -7.81
CA HIS A 207 2.84 -8.22 -7.95
C HIS A 207 2.00 -8.09 -9.23
N ASP A 208 2.09 -6.97 -9.95
CA ASP A 208 1.15 -6.69 -11.04
C ASP A 208 1.27 -7.65 -12.22
N GLN A 209 2.47 -8.20 -12.46
CA GLN A 209 2.75 -9.08 -13.60
C GLN A 209 2.72 -10.58 -13.28
N GLU A 210 2.23 -10.95 -12.09
CA GLU A 210 2.24 -12.34 -11.62
C GLU A 210 1.06 -13.18 -12.18
N SER A 211 0.21 -12.61 -13.05
CA SER A 211 -0.92 -13.28 -13.72
C SER A 211 -0.57 -13.61 -15.20
N THR A 212 -1.58 -13.73 -16.07
CA THR A 212 -1.42 -14.14 -17.49
C THR A 212 -0.93 -13.02 -18.42
N LEU A 213 -0.95 -11.76 -17.97
CA LEU A 213 -0.46 -10.62 -18.76
C LEU A 213 0.94 -10.18 -18.30
N THR A 214 1.78 -9.87 -19.27
CA THR A 214 3.09 -9.26 -19.02
C THR A 214 2.95 -7.82 -18.50
N ARG A 215 4.00 -7.32 -17.87
CA ARG A 215 4.13 -5.91 -17.46
C ARG A 215 3.79 -4.93 -18.58
N GLN A 216 4.28 -5.23 -19.79
CA GLN A 216 4.07 -4.39 -20.96
C GLN A 216 2.60 -4.36 -21.36
N GLU A 217 1.95 -5.52 -21.40
CA GLU A 217 0.54 -5.64 -21.78
C GLU A 217 -0.35 -4.94 -20.75
N LEU A 218 -0.06 -5.09 -19.47
CA LEU A 218 -0.75 -4.38 -18.39
C LEU A 218 -0.60 -2.87 -18.55
N MET A 219 0.62 -2.37 -18.76
CA MET A 219 0.81 -0.93 -18.97
C MET A 219 0.09 -0.44 -20.23
N LYS A 220 0.16 -1.19 -21.34
CA LYS A 220 -0.56 -0.90 -22.60
C LYS A 220 -2.08 -0.91 -22.41
N HIS A 221 -2.60 -1.69 -21.47
CA HIS A 221 -4.01 -1.67 -21.09
C HIS A 221 -4.34 -0.42 -20.27
N ILE A 222 -3.57 -0.15 -19.21
CA ILE A 222 -3.76 0.99 -18.30
C ILE A 222 -3.85 2.31 -19.05
N VAL A 223 -2.93 2.56 -20.01
CA VAL A 223 -2.89 3.84 -20.75
C VAL A 223 -4.11 4.07 -21.66
N LYS A 224 -4.94 3.06 -21.89
CA LYS A 224 -6.19 3.18 -22.67
C LYS A 224 -7.39 3.50 -21.80
N LEU A 225 -7.24 3.46 -20.47
CA LEU A 225 -8.35 3.70 -19.55
C LEU A 225 -8.72 5.19 -19.49
N PRO A 226 -10.02 5.51 -19.29
CA PRO A 226 -10.47 6.91 -19.28
C PRO A 226 -9.77 7.77 -18.22
N ASN A 227 -9.46 9.02 -18.58
CA ASN A 227 -8.84 10.04 -17.73
C ASN A 227 -7.44 9.69 -17.18
N THR A 228 -6.82 8.59 -17.63
CA THR A 228 -5.45 8.30 -17.24
C THR A 228 -4.47 9.25 -17.93
N LEU A 229 -3.45 9.70 -17.21
CA LEU A 229 -2.28 10.40 -17.74
C LEU A 229 -1.04 9.49 -17.82
N SER A 230 -1.23 8.22 -17.46
CA SER A 230 -0.20 7.18 -17.52
C SER A 230 0.36 7.05 -18.94
N ARG A 231 1.64 6.70 -19.06
CA ARG A 231 2.29 6.46 -20.35
C ARG A 231 3.11 5.18 -20.32
N VAL A 232 3.19 4.48 -21.44
CA VAL A 232 3.96 3.23 -21.52
C VAL A 232 5.44 3.50 -21.33
N ASN A 233 6.02 4.39 -22.13
CA ASN A 233 7.38 4.90 -21.98
C ASN A 233 7.47 6.22 -22.80
N PRO A 234 8.46 7.09 -22.53
CA PRO A 234 8.77 8.22 -23.41
C PRO A 234 9.15 7.73 -24.82
N PRO A 235 8.59 8.30 -25.91
CA PRO A 235 8.92 7.88 -27.28
C PRO A 235 10.43 7.92 -27.57
N GLU A 236 11.14 8.93 -27.05
CA GLU A 236 12.58 9.10 -27.26
C GLU A 236 13.47 8.09 -26.52
N ALA A 237 12.92 7.36 -25.53
CA ALA A 237 13.66 6.34 -24.78
C ALA A 237 13.11 4.92 -24.94
N ALA A 238 11.99 4.75 -25.64
CA ALA A 238 11.29 3.47 -25.76
C ALA A 238 12.15 2.31 -26.31
N HIS A 239 13.25 2.61 -27.01
CA HIS A 239 14.17 1.62 -27.59
C HIS A 239 15.33 1.20 -26.67
N TYR A 240 15.54 1.87 -25.53
CA TYR A 240 16.63 1.54 -24.61
C TYR A 240 16.25 1.52 -23.13
N ILE A 241 15.11 2.11 -22.76
CA ILE A 241 14.72 2.21 -21.35
C ILE A 241 14.14 0.88 -20.86
N ASP A 242 14.62 0.42 -19.71
CA ASP A 242 14.11 -0.77 -19.05
C ASP A 242 12.72 -0.53 -18.44
N GLY A 243 11.90 -1.58 -18.43
CA GLY A 243 10.57 -1.56 -17.83
C GLY A 243 9.52 -0.75 -18.60
N PHE A 244 8.34 -0.61 -18.00
CA PHE A 244 7.18 0.09 -18.55
C PHE A 244 6.48 0.92 -17.47
N GLY A 245 6.04 2.11 -17.84
CA GLY A 245 5.51 3.11 -16.90
C GLY A 245 6.54 4.18 -16.54
N ASN A 246 7.64 4.30 -17.29
CA ASN A 246 8.58 5.40 -17.12
C ASN A 246 8.07 6.63 -17.85
N TYR A 247 7.85 7.75 -17.17
CA TYR A 247 7.48 9.01 -17.82
C TYR A 247 7.59 10.21 -16.88
N ASN A 248 7.67 11.39 -17.48
CA ASN A 248 7.60 12.66 -16.78
C ASN A 248 6.31 13.40 -17.15
N LEU A 249 5.53 13.79 -16.14
CA LEU A 249 4.44 14.74 -16.29
C LEU A 249 4.89 16.12 -15.80
N GLN A 250 4.66 17.10 -16.65
CA GLN A 250 4.94 18.51 -16.36
C GLN A 250 3.62 19.19 -15.99
N ILE A 251 3.54 19.70 -14.77
CA ILE A 251 2.46 20.60 -14.37
C ILE A 251 2.91 21.99 -14.79
N ARG A 252 2.19 22.57 -15.74
CA ARG A 252 2.51 23.89 -16.29
C ARG A 252 1.99 24.99 -15.39
N GLY A 253 2.56 26.19 -15.54
CA GLY A 253 2.03 27.38 -14.89
C GLY A 253 0.57 27.64 -15.28
N ALA A 254 -0.13 28.43 -14.47
CA ALA A 254 -1.51 28.81 -14.73
C ALA A 254 -1.66 29.43 -16.13
N ALA A 255 -2.84 29.23 -16.74
CA ALA A 255 -3.18 29.90 -17.99
C ALA A 255 -2.98 31.42 -17.86
N GLU A 256 -2.47 32.06 -18.91
CA GLU A 256 -2.20 33.50 -18.96
C GLU A 256 -1.09 34.01 -18.01
N SER A 257 -0.41 33.11 -17.28
CA SER A 257 0.80 33.47 -16.53
C SER A 257 2.05 33.45 -17.42
N SER A 258 3.11 34.16 -17.01
CA SER A 258 4.43 34.09 -17.66
C SER A 258 5.03 32.67 -17.68
N LEU A 259 4.48 31.76 -16.88
CA LEU A 259 4.89 30.37 -16.77
C LEU A 259 3.93 29.38 -17.47
N GLN A 260 2.90 29.84 -18.20
CA GLN A 260 1.91 28.96 -18.83
C GLN A 260 2.53 27.87 -19.73
N ASN A 261 3.64 28.19 -20.40
CA ASN A 261 4.36 27.26 -21.27
C ASN A 261 5.59 26.65 -20.62
N LYS A 262 5.77 26.83 -19.30
CA LYS A 262 6.87 26.28 -18.52
C LYS A 262 6.34 25.36 -17.43
N SER A 263 7.10 24.29 -17.14
CA SER A 263 6.79 23.42 -16.01
C SER A 263 7.08 24.15 -14.69
N VAL A 264 6.14 24.12 -13.75
CA VAL A 264 6.26 24.63 -12.39
C VAL A 264 6.40 23.51 -11.35
N LEU A 265 6.00 22.27 -11.70
CA LEU A 265 6.22 21.06 -10.91
C LEU A 265 6.39 19.87 -11.85
N ASN A 266 7.39 19.02 -11.59
CA ASN A 266 7.62 17.80 -12.36
C ASN A 266 7.27 16.57 -11.52
N LEU A 267 6.52 15.65 -12.12
CA LEU A 267 6.27 14.33 -11.55
C LEU A 267 7.01 13.30 -12.40
N TYR A 268 7.91 12.56 -11.79
CA TYR A 268 8.67 11.49 -12.41
C TYR A 268 8.12 10.15 -11.93
N PHE A 269 7.69 9.33 -12.87
CA PHE A 269 7.21 7.97 -12.63
C PHE A 269 8.22 7.01 -13.22
N LEU A 270 8.63 6.01 -12.43
CA LEU A 270 9.60 5.01 -12.85
C LEU A 270 9.08 3.62 -12.53
N ASP A 271 9.45 2.69 -13.39
CA ASP A 271 9.26 1.28 -13.16
C ASP A 271 10.40 0.72 -12.31
N SER A 272 10.15 0.40 -11.04
CA SER A 272 11.18 -0.21 -10.19
C SER A 272 11.40 -1.71 -10.43
N GLY A 273 10.67 -2.31 -11.38
CA GLY A 273 10.69 -3.74 -11.67
C GLY A 273 9.88 -4.58 -10.67
N ASP A 274 10.14 -5.88 -10.67
CA ASP A 274 9.53 -6.88 -9.78
C ASP A 274 10.60 -7.66 -8.99
N TYR A 275 11.16 -8.73 -9.56
CA TYR A 275 12.18 -9.57 -8.97
C TYR A 275 13.36 -9.63 -9.92
N SER A 276 14.56 -9.64 -9.35
CA SER A 276 15.78 -9.68 -10.14
C SER A 276 15.91 -10.99 -10.91
N SER A 277 16.15 -10.86 -12.21
CA SER A 277 16.49 -11.98 -13.11
C SER A 277 18.01 -12.16 -13.29
N VAL A 278 18.82 -11.34 -12.61
CA VAL A 278 20.28 -11.37 -12.78
C VAL A 278 20.88 -12.46 -11.88
N PRO A 279 21.72 -13.37 -12.43
CA PRO A 279 22.36 -14.42 -11.63
C PRO A 279 23.08 -13.86 -10.40
N TYR A 280 22.90 -14.52 -9.25
CA TYR A 280 23.51 -14.20 -7.95
C TYR A 280 23.04 -12.87 -7.30
N MET A 281 22.14 -12.11 -7.92
CA MET A 281 21.48 -10.95 -7.32
C MET A 281 20.02 -11.30 -7.06
N GLU A 282 19.76 -12.11 -6.03
CA GLU A 282 18.41 -12.53 -5.66
C GLU A 282 17.62 -11.40 -4.97
N GLY A 283 16.28 -11.52 -5.00
CA GLY A 283 15.35 -10.60 -4.35
C GLY A 283 14.69 -9.62 -5.32
N TYR A 284 14.31 -8.46 -4.82
CA TYR A 284 13.60 -7.44 -5.58
C TYR A 284 14.46 -6.76 -6.63
N ASP A 285 13.82 -6.40 -7.74
CA ASP A 285 14.47 -5.64 -8.80
C ASP A 285 14.66 -4.15 -8.45
N TRP A 286 15.40 -3.42 -9.27
CA TRP A 286 15.79 -2.02 -9.02
C TRP A 286 15.71 -1.12 -10.25
N VAL A 287 15.67 0.19 -10.01
CA VAL A 287 15.78 1.21 -11.06
C VAL A 287 17.11 1.08 -11.80
N LYS A 288 17.05 0.73 -13.08
CA LYS A 288 18.17 0.41 -13.97
C LYS A 288 18.91 1.66 -14.45
N THR A 289 20.16 1.47 -14.87
CA THR A 289 21.01 2.54 -15.40
C THR A 289 20.38 3.27 -16.61
N SER A 290 19.64 2.55 -17.46
CA SER A 290 18.92 3.14 -18.60
C SER A 290 17.86 4.17 -18.16
N GLN A 291 17.15 3.88 -17.07
CA GLN A 291 16.14 4.75 -16.48
C GLN A 291 16.78 5.96 -15.78
N GLN A 292 17.91 5.74 -15.09
CA GLN A 292 18.70 6.84 -14.51
C GLN A 292 19.21 7.79 -15.60
N PHE A 293 19.72 7.23 -16.70
CA PHE A 293 20.18 8.00 -17.86
C PHE A 293 19.05 8.81 -18.50
N TRP A 294 17.87 8.21 -18.66
CA TRP A 294 16.68 8.91 -19.13
C TRP A 294 16.29 10.06 -18.18
N PHE A 295 16.28 9.82 -16.87
CA PHE A 295 15.98 10.83 -15.86
C PHE A 295 16.97 12.00 -15.92
N ASP A 296 18.28 11.73 -15.93
CA ASP A 296 19.33 12.75 -16.03
C ASP A 296 19.16 13.61 -17.29
N ARG A 297 18.95 12.97 -18.46
CA ARG A 297 18.72 13.67 -19.73
C ARG A 297 17.47 14.54 -19.68
N THR A 298 16.38 14.02 -19.12
CA THR A 298 15.11 14.73 -18.98
C THR A 298 15.27 15.95 -18.07
N SER A 299 15.89 15.78 -16.91
CA SER A 299 16.20 16.86 -15.96
C SER A 299 17.08 17.94 -16.62
N LYS A 300 18.15 17.57 -17.33
CA LYS A 300 19.02 18.52 -18.06
C LYS A 300 18.27 19.26 -19.16
N ARG A 301 17.38 18.59 -19.89
CA ARG A 301 16.54 19.22 -20.92
C ARG A 301 15.60 20.24 -20.30
N LEU A 302 14.94 19.88 -19.20
CA LEU A 302 14.04 20.79 -18.47
C LEU A 302 14.78 22.01 -17.92
N GLN A 303 15.96 21.83 -17.33
CA GLN A 303 16.80 22.96 -16.87
C GLN A 303 17.15 23.93 -18.00
N ARG A 304 17.44 23.44 -19.20
CA ARG A 304 17.65 24.29 -20.39
C ARG A 304 16.40 25.11 -20.73
N VAL A 305 15.21 24.51 -20.67
CA VAL A 305 13.93 25.22 -20.90
C VAL A 305 13.69 26.28 -19.82
N TYR A 306 14.09 26.02 -18.58
CA TYR A 306 13.91 26.97 -17.49
C TYR A 306 14.78 28.20 -17.66
N ASN A 307 16.02 28.01 -18.09
CA ASN A 307 16.99 29.08 -18.32
C ASN A 307 16.86 29.76 -19.69
N ALA A 308 15.95 29.29 -20.55
CA ALA A 308 15.80 29.83 -21.90
C ALA A 308 15.11 31.21 -21.89
N GLU A 309 15.74 32.14 -22.63
CA GLU A 309 15.22 33.45 -23.01
C GLU A 309 13.96 33.34 -23.90
N PRO A 310 13.08 34.36 -23.93
CA PRO A 310 13.20 35.68 -23.29
C PRO A 310 12.74 35.74 -21.82
N ASN A 311 12.20 34.64 -21.28
CA ASN A 311 11.52 34.63 -19.98
C ASN A 311 12.10 33.59 -19.02
N PRO A 312 13.38 33.67 -18.60
CA PRO A 312 13.99 32.68 -17.72
C PRO A 312 13.22 32.54 -16.40
N GLN A 313 13.07 31.31 -15.90
CA GLN A 313 12.48 31.07 -14.58
C GLN A 313 13.48 31.44 -13.49
N GLN A 314 13.01 31.99 -12.37
CA GLN A 314 13.86 32.35 -11.23
C GLN A 314 14.55 31.15 -10.56
N GLY A 315 14.06 29.94 -10.82
CA GLY A 315 14.64 28.71 -10.31
C GLY A 315 14.13 27.50 -11.08
N THR A 316 14.69 26.33 -10.76
CA THR A 316 14.21 25.08 -11.30
C THR A 316 12.89 24.70 -10.65
N ALA A 317 11.94 24.22 -11.45
CA ALA A 317 10.72 23.63 -10.91
C ALA A 317 11.07 22.41 -10.05
N PRO A 318 10.56 22.29 -8.81
CA PRO A 318 10.80 21.11 -7.99
C PRO A 318 10.25 19.85 -8.69
N GLY A 319 10.90 18.72 -8.42
CA GLY A 319 10.50 17.41 -8.88
C GLY A 319 10.02 16.52 -7.74
N LEU A 320 9.07 15.64 -8.03
CA LEU A 320 8.65 14.54 -7.17
C LEU A 320 8.84 13.24 -7.95
N ALA A 321 9.47 12.24 -7.34
CA ALA A 321 9.65 10.93 -7.95
C ALA A 321 8.75 9.89 -7.28
N TYR A 322 8.14 9.02 -8.07
CA TYR A 322 7.26 7.96 -7.62
C TYR A 322 7.65 6.65 -8.30
N PHE A 323 7.79 5.60 -7.51
CA PHE A 323 8.01 4.23 -7.95
C PHE A 323 7.62 3.27 -6.83
N HIS A 324 7.54 1.97 -7.11
CA HIS A 324 6.92 1.04 -6.17
C HIS A 324 7.90 0.54 -5.09
N ILE A 325 8.98 -0.14 -5.50
CA ILE A 325 9.97 -0.75 -4.61
C ILE A 325 10.90 0.33 -4.04
N PRO A 326 11.13 0.38 -2.72
CA PRO A 326 11.98 1.39 -2.10
C PRO A 326 13.43 1.30 -2.58
N LEU A 327 14.13 2.43 -2.60
CA LEU A 327 15.59 2.44 -2.79
C LEU A 327 16.31 1.88 -1.55
N PRO A 328 17.52 1.32 -1.70
CA PRO A 328 18.31 0.86 -0.55
C PRO A 328 18.52 1.93 0.54
N GLU A 329 18.54 3.21 0.18
CA GLU A 329 18.69 4.32 1.13
C GLU A 329 17.56 4.43 2.16
N PHE A 330 16.39 3.82 1.93
CA PHE A 330 15.34 3.75 2.93
C PHE A 330 15.77 2.95 4.18
N TRP A 331 16.78 2.07 4.07
CA TRP A 331 17.36 1.35 5.20
C TRP A 331 18.07 2.27 6.21
N SER A 332 18.40 3.49 5.79
CA SER A 332 19.03 4.46 6.69
C SER A 332 18.08 4.94 7.79
N PHE A 333 16.77 4.67 7.68
CA PHE A 333 15.78 5.13 8.65
C PHE A 333 15.34 4.07 9.67
N ASP A 334 15.29 4.50 10.92
CA ASP A 334 14.74 3.79 12.05
C ASP A 334 13.66 4.64 12.75
N SER A 335 13.20 4.17 13.91
CA SER A 335 12.19 4.90 14.71
C SER A 335 12.68 6.23 15.29
N LYS A 336 13.99 6.50 15.28
CA LYS A 336 14.61 7.69 15.89
C LYS A 336 14.94 8.79 14.89
N ASN A 337 15.20 8.44 13.63
CA ASN A 337 15.66 9.39 12.62
C ASN A 337 14.66 9.64 11.46
N ALA A 338 13.55 8.89 11.41
CA ALA A 338 12.42 9.24 10.57
C ALA A 338 11.83 10.60 11.03
N THR A 339 11.49 11.46 10.07
CA THR A 339 10.96 12.80 10.36
C THR A 339 9.52 12.74 10.88
N LYS A 340 8.69 11.89 10.27
CA LYS A 340 7.29 11.62 10.67
C LYS A 340 6.85 10.22 10.26
N GLY A 341 5.79 9.72 10.87
CA GLY A 341 5.24 8.39 10.64
C GLY A 341 6.02 7.28 11.32
N VAL A 342 5.65 6.04 11.03
CA VAL A 342 6.12 4.85 11.75
C VAL A 342 6.66 3.82 10.78
N ARG A 343 7.78 3.20 11.19
CA ARG A 343 8.34 2.02 10.57
C ARG A 343 7.85 0.78 11.33
N GLN A 344 6.89 0.07 10.75
CA GLN A 344 6.25 -1.10 11.39
C GLN A 344 6.89 -2.43 10.97
N GLU A 345 7.62 -2.45 9.85
CA GLU A 345 8.28 -3.64 9.33
C GLU A 345 9.68 -3.32 8.81
N GLY A 346 10.35 -4.33 8.25
CA GLY A 346 11.60 -4.16 7.50
C GLY A 346 11.44 -3.20 6.33
N THR A 347 12.56 -2.78 5.73
CA THR A 347 12.52 -2.11 4.43
C THR A 347 12.89 -3.17 3.41
N TYR A 348 11.95 -3.56 2.54
CA TYR A 348 12.19 -4.60 1.56
C TYR A 348 12.54 -3.97 0.20
N SER A 349 13.71 -3.33 0.14
CA SER A 349 14.28 -2.83 -1.12
C SER A 349 14.99 -3.94 -1.90
N ALA A 350 15.42 -3.61 -3.12
CA ALA A 350 16.50 -4.36 -3.77
C ALA A 350 17.75 -4.40 -2.87
N SER A 351 18.49 -5.50 -2.94
CA SER A 351 19.82 -5.63 -2.33
C SER A 351 20.87 -4.83 -3.11
N THR A 352 20.64 -4.63 -4.41
CA THR A 352 21.49 -3.86 -5.31
C THR A 352 21.22 -2.36 -5.19
N ASN A 353 22.27 -1.58 -4.91
CA ASN A 353 22.23 -0.13 -5.06
C ASN A 353 22.77 0.28 -6.44
N SER A 354 21.87 0.65 -7.34
CA SER A 354 22.20 1.07 -8.70
C SER A 354 22.72 2.50 -8.82
N GLY A 355 22.73 3.28 -7.73
CA GLY A 355 23.15 4.68 -7.71
C GLY A 355 22.06 5.69 -8.03
N PHE A 356 20.79 5.29 -8.17
CA PHE A 356 19.72 6.22 -8.53
C PHE A 356 19.50 7.32 -7.49
N PHE A 357 19.62 7.03 -6.19
CA PHE A 357 19.58 8.07 -5.15
C PHE A 357 20.65 9.13 -5.36
N THR A 358 21.89 8.71 -5.63
CA THR A 358 23.00 9.62 -5.92
C THR A 358 22.71 10.47 -7.16
N THR A 359 22.14 9.87 -8.21
CA THR A 359 21.67 10.61 -9.40
C THR A 359 20.64 11.68 -9.04
N LEU A 360 19.64 11.36 -8.21
CA LEU A 360 18.64 12.32 -7.74
C LEU A 360 19.27 13.48 -6.95
N VAL A 361 20.17 13.17 -6.01
CA VAL A 361 20.92 14.18 -5.23
C VAL A 361 21.73 15.10 -6.15
N ALA A 362 22.48 14.52 -7.10
CA ALA A 362 23.35 15.27 -8.00
C ALA A 362 22.57 16.19 -8.95
N ARG A 363 21.39 15.78 -9.41
CA ARG A 363 20.51 16.63 -10.24
C ARG A 363 19.86 17.74 -9.44
N GLY A 364 19.51 17.47 -8.19
CA GLY A 364 19.02 18.45 -7.23
C GLY A 364 17.65 19.06 -7.53
N ASP A 365 16.96 18.65 -8.60
CA ASP A 365 15.60 19.10 -8.94
C ASP A 365 14.54 18.34 -8.14
N VAL A 366 14.70 17.03 -7.95
CA VAL A 366 13.78 16.20 -7.14
C VAL A 366 13.94 16.49 -5.65
N LYS A 367 12.81 16.75 -4.97
CA LYS A 367 12.74 17.12 -3.55
C LYS A 367 12.17 16.02 -2.67
N SER A 368 11.40 15.10 -3.26
CA SER A 368 10.84 13.96 -2.53
C SER A 368 10.64 12.76 -3.45
N VAL A 369 10.84 11.59 -2.86
CA VAL A 369 10.63 10.27 -3.43
C VAL A 369 9.49 9.61 -2.65
N PHE A 370 8.51 9.07 -3.35
CA PHE A 370 7.38 8.36 -2.76
C PHE A 370 7.34 6.92 -3.24
N VAL A 371 7.18 5.99 -2.28
CA VAL A 371 7.21 4.55 -2.54
C VAL A 371 6.06 3.81 -1.85
N GLY A 372 5.80 2.60 -2.31
CA GLY A 372 4.82 1.66 -1.76
C GLY A 372 5.52 0.45 -1.15
N HIS A 373 5.09 -0.74 -1.55
CA HIS A 373 5.69 -2.04 -1.26
C HIS A 373 5.57 -2.54 0.18
N ASP A 374 6.10 -1.77 1.14
CA ASP A 374 6.06 -2.14 2.56
C ASP A 374 4.77 -1.60 3.19
N HIS A 375 3.68 -2.37 3.13
CA HIS A 375 2.31 -1.90 3.38
C HIS A 375 2.07 -1.34 4.79
N VAL A 376 2.84 -1.76 5.80
CA VAL A 376 2.68 -1.25 7.16
C VAL A 376 3.66 -0.12 7.50
N ASN A 377 4.63 0.18 6.63
CA ASN A 377 5.47 1.36 6.75
C ASN A 377 4.76 2.60 6.18
N ASP A 378 4.79 3.71 6.92
CA ASP A 378 4.19 4.98 6.48
C ASP A 378 5.04 6.21 6.82
N PHE A 379 6.31 5.95 7.16
CA PHE A 379 7.24 6.99 7.58
C PHE A 379 7.74 7.82 6.40
N CYS A 380 8.24 9.02 6.72
CA CYS A 380 9.08 9.79 5.83
C CYS A 380 10.33 10.28 6.56
N GLY A 381 11.48 10.17 5.90
CA GLY A 381 12.76 10.62 6.44
C GLY A 381 13.54 11.46 5.44
N LYS A 382 14.37 12.38 5.93
CA LYS A 382 15.19 13.26 5.09
C LYS A 382 16.64 12.79 5.06
N LEU A 383 17.14 12.47 3.88
CA LEU A 383 18.52 12.04 3.65
C LEU A 383 19.15 12.91 2.55
N LYS A 384 20.30 13.53 2.86
CA LYS A 384 21.08 14.37 1.93
C LYS A 384 20.24 15.38 1.12
N GLY A 385 19.22 15.96 1.76
CA GLY A 385 18.36 16.97 1.14
C GLY A 385 17.10 16.43 0.43
N LEU A 386 16.98 15.12 0.22
CA LEU A 386 15.77 14.48 -0.30
C LEU A 386 14.90 13.91 0.81
N ASN A 387 13.59 14.01 0.65
CA ASN A 387 12.63 13.31 1.51
C ASN A 387 12.28 11.95 0.88
N LEU A 388 12.40 10.88 1.64
CA LEU A 388 12.10 9.50 1.25
C LEU A 388 10.87 9.06 2.05
N CYS A 389 9.72 8.94 1.39
CA CYS A 389 8.42 8.76 2.05
C CYS A 389 7.69 7.50 1.57
N TYR A 390 7.20 6.67 2.50
CA TYR A 390 6.23 5.63 2.20
C TYR A 390 4.81 6.18 2.10
N GLY A 391 4.01 5.63 1.19
CA GLY A 391 2.58 5.93 1.07
C GLY A 391 1.70 5.35 2.19
N GLY A 392 2.12 4.22 2.77
CA GLY A 392 1.28 3.37 3.62
C GLY A 392 0.38 2.43 2.80
N GLY A 393 -0.29 1.50 3.48
CA GLY A 393 -1.23 0.55 2.86
C GLY A 393 -2.68 1.04 2.86
N PHE A 394 -3.26 1.19 1.67
CA PHE A 394 -4.64 1.66 1.48
C PHE A 394 -5.66 0.53 1.30
N GLY A 395 -5.31 -0.55 0.60
CA GLY A 395 -6.26 -1.61 0.23
C GLY A 395 -6.49 -2.66 1.33
N TYR A 396 -7.74 -3.05 1.56
CA TYR A 396 -8.10 -4.15 2.49
C TYR A 396 -7.65 -5.54 2.03
N HIS A 397 -7.35 -5.71 0.76
CA HIS A 397 -6.92 -6.97 0.18
C HIS A 397 -5.40 -7.20 0.25
N ALA A 398 -4.66 -6.12 0.52
CA ALA A 398 -3.25 -6.12 0.80
C ALA A 398 -3.00 -6.57 2.26
N TYR A 399 -1.83 -7.13 2.58
CA TYR A 399 -1.53 -7.44 3.99
C TYR A 399 -1.56 -6.16 4.85
N GLY A 400 -1.79 -6.34 6.14
CA GLY A 400 -1.96 -5.26 7.11
C GLY A 400 -1.59 -5.71 8.52
N LYS A 401 -1.92 -4.90 9.52
CA LYS A 401 -1.62 -5.18 10.93
C LYS A 401 -2.84 -4.86 11.78
N ALA A 402 -3.17 -5.76 12.71
CA ALA A 402 -4.29 -5.56 13.62
C ALA A 402 -4.08 -4.29 14.46
N GLY A 403 -5.09 -3.42 14.52
CA GLY A 403 -4.98 -2.12 15.21
C GLY A 403 -4.10 -1.10 14.47
N TRP A 404 -3.94 -1.26 13.15
CA TRP A 404 -3.22 -0.33 12.28
C TRP A 404 -4.11 0.01 11.08
N GLU A 405 -4.73 1.19 11.12
CA GLU A 405 -5.75 1.62 10.17
C GLU A 405 -5.22 1.68 8.71
N ARG A 406 -6.07 1.48 7.70
CA ARG A 406 -5.62 1.77 6.32
C ARG A 406 -5.37 3.27 6.17
N ARG A 407 -4.50 3.65 5.24
CA ARG A 407 -4.13 5.06 5.06
C ARG A 407 -3.69 5.40 3.66
N ALA A 408 -3.90 6.66 3.29
CA ALA A 408 -3.40 7.24 2.06
C ALA A 408 -2.61 8.51 2.35
N ARG A 409 -1.46 8.65 1.70
CA ARG A 409 -0.67 9.88 1.74
C ARG A 409 -1.22 10.92 0.77
N VAL A 410 -1.40 12.13 1.27
CA VAL A 410 -1.76 13.31 0.46
C VAL A 410 -0.53 14.19 0.30
N VAL A 411 -0.30 14.71 -0.90
CA VAL A 411 0.77 15.66 -1.22
C VAL A 411 0.13 16.90 -1.84
N VAL A 412 0.47 18.07 -1.32
CA VAL A 412 -0.03 19.36 -1.82
C VAL A 412 1.14 20.27 -2.16
N ALA A 413 1.16 20.74 -3.41
CA ALA A 413 2.03 21.80 -3.87
C ALA A 413 1.25 23.12 -3.91
N GLU A 414 1.66 24.09 -3.10
CA GLU A 414 1.06 25.41 -3.04
C GLU A 414 1.84 26.37 -3.95
N LEU A 415 1.13 27.11 -4.82
CA LEU A 415 1.74 28.08 -5.73
C LEU A 415 1.97 29.44 -5.05
N ASN A 416 3.02 30.12 -5.45
CA ASN A 416 3.25 31.53 -5.14
C ASN A 416 2.26 32.38 -5.95
N LYS A 417 1.38 33.12 -5.26
CA LYS A 417 0.36 33.96 -5.92
C LYS A 417 0.91 35.00 -6.89
N LYS A 418 2.15 35.50 -6.66
CA LYS A 418 2.75 36.55 -7.51
C LYS A 418 3.54 35.95 -8.68
N ARG A 419 4.34 34.92 -8.43
CA ARG A 419 5.25 34.35 -9.42
C ARG A 419 4.67 33.18 -10.21
N GLY A 420 3.64 32.52 -9.69
CA GLY A 420 3.03 31.32 -10.28
C GLY A 420 3.86 30.03 -10.12
N ASP A 421 5.06 30.10 -9.53
CA ASP A 421 5.91 28.95 -9.23
C ASP A 421 5.51 28.25 -7.92
N VAL A 422 5.97 27.03 -7.69
CA VAL A 422 5.68 26.31 -6.44
C VAL A 422 6.41 26.99 -5.27
N LYS A 423 5.65 27.38 -4.24
CA LYS A 423 6.13 27.98 -3.00
C LYS A 423 6.44 26.91 -1.95
N THR A 424 5.53 25.97 -1.72
CA THR A 424 5.69 24.92 -0.71
C THR A 424 5.18 23.58 -1.22
N ILE A 425 5.78 22.49 -0.73
CA ILE A 425 5.27 21.13 -0.89
C ILE A 425 5.06 20.57 0.51
N ARG A 426 3.83 20.15 0.81
CA ARG A 426 3.41 19.60 2.09
C ARG A 426 2.83 18.20 1.90
N THR A 427 2.91 17.39 2.93
CA THR A 427 2.27 16.07 2.94
C THR A 427 1.66 15.75 4.30
N TRP A 428 0.64 14.91 4.30
CA TRP A 428 0.04 14.30 5.48
C TRP A 428 -0.53 12.93 5.08
N LYS A 429 -1.07 12.18 6.04
CA LYS A 429 -1.82 10.95 5.77
C LYS A 429 -3.26 11.11 6.23
N ARG A 430 -4.18 10.47 5.51
CA ARG A 430 -5.57 10.26 5.95
C ARG A 430 -5.72 8.81 6.36
N LEU A 431 -6.25 8.58 7.56
CA LEU A 431 -6.59 7.25 8.04
C LEU A 431 -7.98 6.83 7.54
N ASP A 432 -8.19 5.55 7.36
CA ASP A 432 -9.51 4.94 7.19
C ASP A 432 -10.07 4.56 8.56
N ASP A 433 -10.22 5.56 9.42
CA ASP A 433 -10.90 5.47 10.72
C ASP A 433 -12.28 6.16 10.63
N GLN A 434 -13.00 6.24 11.74
CA GLN A 434 -14.34 6.84 11.78
C GLN A 434 -14.38 8.31 11.32
N HIS A 435 -13.25 9.02 11.42
CA HIS A 435 -13.17 10.47 11.23
C HIS A 435 -12.31 10.89 10.04
N LEU A 436 -11.82 9.93 9.26
CA LEU A 436 -10.82 10.13 8.22
C LEU A 436 -9.63 10.98 8.70
N SER A 437 -9.15 10.65 9.90
CA SER A 437 -8.21 11.47 10.66
C SER A 437 -6.98 11.86 9.84
N VAL A 438 -6.60 13.13 9.96
CA VAL A 438 -5.37 13.66 9.35
C VAL A 438 -4.23 13.54 10.35
N ILE A 439 -3.17 12.84 9.97
CA ILE A 439 -1.98 12.66 10.82
C ILE A 439 -0.69 13.06 10.10
N ASP A 440 0.36 13.33 10.88
CA ASP A 440 1.73 13.49 10.38
C ASP A 440 1.92 14.55 9.29
N ALA A 441 1.20 15.66 9.41
CA ALA A 441 1.38 16.81 8.54
C ALA A 441 2.82 17.35 8.65
N GLN A 442 3.48 17.54 7.49
CA GLN A 442 4.84 18.04 7.40
C GLN A 442 5.10 18.81 6.10
N VAL A 443 6.10 19.68 6.13
CA VAL A 443 6.61 20.39 4.95
C VAL A 443 7.79 19.62 4.40
N LEU A 444 7.71 19.18 3.15
CA LEU A 444 8.80 18.47 2.47
C LEU A 444 9.78 19.44 1.82
N TRP A 445 9.26 20.55 1.28
CA TRP A 445 10.06 21.54 0.59
C TRP A 445 9.42 22.92 0.63
N THR A 446 10.24 23.97 0.61
CA THR A 446 9.82 25.36 0.48
C THR A 446 10.82 26.08 -0.42
N SER A 447 10.31 26.91 -1.32
CA SER A 447 11.15 27.77 -2.17
C SER A 447 11.91 28.76 -1.29
N SER A 448 13.24 28.84 -1.43
CA SER A 448 14.02 29.88 -0.79
C SER A 448 13.61 31.24 -1.37
N VAL A 449 13.24 32.19 -0.51
CA VAL A 449 12.81 33.55 -0.91
C VAL A 449 14.00 34.42 -1.34
N ASN A 450 15.24 34.03 -1.00
CA ASN A 450 16.45 34.75 -1.35
C ASN A 450 17.43 33.86 -2.12
N GLY A 451 18.01 34.40 -3.18
CA GLY A 451 19.02 33.76 -4.03
C GLY A 451 20.35 33.51 -3.32
N SER A 452 20.38 32.61 -2.34
CA SER A 452 21.62 31.95 -1.96
C SER A 452 21.90 30.88 -3.00
N VAL A 453 22.72 31.26 -3.99
CA VAL A 453 23.46 30.35 -4.87
C VAL A 453 23.97 29.20 -4.01
N ALA A 454 23.49 27.98 -4.29
CA ALA A 454 24.13 26.78 -3.73
C ALA A 454 25.62 26.85 -4.11
N PRO A 455 26.56 26.52 -3.20
CA PRO A 455 27.96 26.51 -3.55
C PRO A 455 28.11 25.58 -4.76
N ARG A 456 28.68 26.11 -5.84
CA ARG A 456 29.17 25.26 -6.93
C ARG A 456 30.21 24.35 -6.30
N LEU A 457 29.93 23.05 -6.29
CA LEU A 457 30.97 22.03 -6.12
C LEU A 457 31.69 21.86 -7.45
#